data_AF-A0A7C1P3P1-F1
#
_entry.id   AF-A0A7C1P3P1-F1
#
_cell.length_a   1.000
_cell.length_b   1.000
_cell.length_c   1.000
_cell.angle_alpha   90.00
_cell.angle_beta   90.00
_cell.angle_gamma   90.00
#
_symmetry.space_group_name_H-M   'P 1'
#
loop_
_entity.id
_entity.type
_entity.pdbx_description
1 polymer ?
#
loop_
_entity_poly.entity_id
_entity_poly.type
_entity_poly.pdbx_seq_one_letter_code
_entity_poly.pdbx_strand_id
1 'polypeptide(L)'
;MRCYICDGEMRKVKKDVETTWKGRTILFRGMDVWVCGSCGEEAYEPDDVRLMQGLVQGTLHRPEYPEVVNVEEVADLPGEQPDGV
;
A
#
# COMPACT_ATOMS: atom_id res chain seq x y z
N MET A 1 -10.26 -3.26 -18.39
CA MET A 1 -9.11 -4.18 -18.57
C MET A 1 -9.62 -5.63 -18.56
N ARG A 2 -8.81 -6.60 -19.00
CA ARG A 2 -9.12 -8.04 -18.92
C ARG A 2 -8.35 -8.69 -17.78
N CYS A 3 -8.96 -9.66 -17.11
CA CYS A 3 -8.34 -10.41 -16.03
C CYS A 3 -7.22 -11.30 -16.57
N TYR A 4 -6.01 -11.19 -16.01
CA TYR A 4 -4.86 -12.00 -16.41
C TYR A 4 -4.97 -13.49 -16.01
N ILE A 5 -5.92 -13.85 -15.13
CA ILE A 5 -6.16 -15.24 -14.70
C ILE A 5 -7.18 -15.96 -15.57
N CYS A 6 -8.35 -15.34 -15.82
CA CYS A 6 -9.48 -16.00 -16.48
C CYS A 6 -9.98 -15.28 -17.73
N ASP A 7 -9.32 -14.19 -18.14
CA ASP A 7 -9.73 -13.31 -19.24
C ASP A 7 -11.14 -12.71 -19.06
N GLY A 8 -11.68 -12.72 -17.85
CA GLY A 8 -12.95 -12.06 -17.51
C GLY A 8 -12.86 -10.53 -17.56
N GLU A 9 -14.01 -9.86 -17.70
CA GLU A 9 -14.08 -8.40 -17.61
C GLU A 9 -13.80 -7.93 -16.18
N MET A 10 -13.00 -6.87 -16.06
CA MET A 10 -12.67 -6.26 -14.77
C MET A 10 -13.25 -4.86 -14.67
N ARG A 11 -13.72 -4.52 -13.47
CA ARG A 11 -14.26 -3.21 -13.11
C ARG A 11 -13.45 -2.57 -12.00
N LYS A 12 -13.27 -1.26 -12.07
CA LYS A 12 -12.60 -0.49 -11.01
C LYS A 12 -13.60 -0.17 -9.91
N VAL A 13 -13.24 -0.46 -8.66
CA VAL A 13 -14.07 -0.23 -7.47
C VAL A 13 -13.23 0.42 -6.37
N LYS A 14 -13.86 1.23 -5.51
CA LYS A 14 -13.22 1.72 -4.29
C LYS A 14 -13.35 0.68 -3.19
N LYS A 15 -12.23 0.29 -2.60
CA LYS A 15 -12.17 -0.71 -1.54
C LYS A 15 -11.06 -0.40 -0.54
N ASP A 16 -11.28 -0.82 0.70
CA ASP A 16 -10.24 -0.86 1.71
C ASP A 16 -9.46 -2.18 1.62
N VAL A 17 -8.14 -2.10 1.58
CA VAL A 17 -7.23 -3.23 1.40
C VAL A 17 -6.48 -3.45 2.70
N GLU A 18 -6.72 -4.60 3.33
CA GLU A 18 -6.03 -5.01 4.55
C GLU A 18 -4.95 -6.02 4.22
N THR A 19 -3.80 -5.86 4.88
CA THR A 19 -2.66 -6.74 4.67
C THR A 19 -1.82 -6.80 5.94
N THR A 20 -1.28 -7.97 6.23
CA THR A 20 -0.51 -8.24 7.45
C THR A 20 0.93 -8.55 7.10
N TRP A 21 1.86 -7.77 7.65
CA TRP A 21 3.31 -7.97 7.50
C TRP A 21 4.00 -8.02 8.86
N LYS A 22 4.80 -9.08 9.09
CA LYS A 22 5.54 -9.31 10.35
C LYS A 22 4.68 -9.08 11.62
N GLY A 23 3.41 -9.50 11.59
CA GLY A 23 2.47 -9.35 12.70
C GLY A 23 1.85 -7.96 12.86
N ARG A 24 2.07 -7.04 11.93
CA ARG A 24 1.42 -5.71 11.89
C ARG A 24 0.41 -5.70 10.75
N THR A 25 -0.81 -5.26 11.04
CA THR A 25 -1.87 -5.10 10.04
C THR A 25 -1.90 -3.67 9.55
N ILE A 26 -1.81 -3.48 8.23
CA ILE A 26 -1.91 -2.19 7.56
C ILE A 26 -3.22 -2.18 6.77
N LEU A 27 -4.01 -1.13 6.98
CA LEU A 27 -5.27 -0.89 6.29
C LEU A 27 -5.13 0.30 5.34
N PHE A 28 -5.09 0.03 4.04
CA PHE A 28 -5.13 1.07 3.01
C PHE A 28 -6.58 1.39 2.67
N ARG A 29 -7.02 2.62 2.94
CA ARG A 29 -8.42 3.01 2.75
C ARG A 29 -8.67 3.66 1.39
N GLY A 30 -9.82 3.36 0.79
CA GLY A 30 -10.33 4.05 -0.39
C GLY A 30 -9.53 3.81 -1.69
N MET A 31 -8.84 2.67 -1.79
CA MET A 31 -8.03 2.33 -2.95
C MET A 31 -8.88 2.01 -4.16
N ASP A 32 -8.41 2.40 -5.35
CA ASP A 32 -9.07 2.04 -6.59
C ASP A 32 -8.54 0.69 -7.12
N VAL A 33 -9.32 -0.37 -6.90
CA VAL A 33 -8.93 -1.75 -7.21
C VAL A 33 -9.72 -2.25 -8.41
N TRP A 34 -9.05 -2.93 -9.33
CA TRP A 34 -9.71 -3.65 -10.41
C TRP A 34 -10.14 -5.03 -9.92
N VAL A 35 -11.43 -5.33 -10.02
CA VAL A 35 -11.99 -6.62 -9.60
C VAL A 35 -12.59 -7.32 -10.81
N CYS A 36 -12.18 -8.56 -11.04
CA CYS A 36 -12.77 -9.40 -12.07
C CYS A 36 -14.20 -9.81 -11.69
N GLY A 37 -15.15 -9.56 -12.58
CA GLY A 37 -16.55 -9.96 -12.37
C GLY A 37 -16.77 -11.48 -12.43
N SER A 38 -15.83 -12.23 -13.01
CA SER A 38 -15.97 -13.68 -13.23
C SER A 38 -15.32 -14.51 -12.13
N CYS A 39 -14.06 -14.22 -11.75
CA CYS A 39 -13.31 -15.02 -10.77
C CYS A 39 -13.03 -14.29 -9.46
N GLY A 40 -13.32 -12.98 -9.36
CA GLY A 40 -13.05 -12.19 -8.16
C GLY A 40 -11.60 -11.73 -8.00
N GLU A 41 -10.71 -12.02 -8.96
CA GLU A 41 -9.31 -11.58 -8.91
C GLU A 41 -9.20 -10.06 -8.80
N GLU A 42 -8.28 -9.61 -7.94
CA GLU A 42 -8.00 -8.21 -7.70
C GLU A 42 -6.68 -7.80 -8.36
N ALA A 43 -6.68 -6.65 -9.04
CA ALA A 43 -5.49 -6.06 -9.61
C ALA A 43 -5.37 -4.59 -9.19
N TYR A 44 -4.14 -4.16 -8.97
CA TYR A 44 -3.79 -2.83 -8.45
C TYR A 44 -2.98 -2.08 -9.51
N GLU A 45 -3.12 -0.76 -9.56
CA GLU A 45 -2.29 0.04 -10.45
C GLU A 45 -0.81 -0.04 -10.00
N PRO A 46 0.16 0.02 -10.92
CA PRO A 46 1.58 -0.08 -10.56
C PRO A 46 2.03 0.98 -9.54
N ASP A 47 1.51 2.20 -9.62
CA ASP A 47 1.83 3.28 -8.70
C ASP A 47 1.28 3.02 -7.29
N ASP A 48 0.08 2.45 -7.18
CA ASP A 48 -0.51 2.04 -5.90
C ASP A 48 0.34 0.94 -5.24
N VAL A 49 0.79 -0.04 -6.02
CA VAL A 49 1.67 -1.11 -5.52
C VAL A 49 3.00 -0.56 -5.03
N ARG A 50 3.60 0.40 -5.76
CA ARG A 50 4.85 1.07 -5.34
C ARG A 50 4.65 1.82 -4.02
N LEU A 51 3.53 2.52 -3.87
CA LEU A 51 3.19 3.24 -2.64
C LEU A 51 2.98 2.28 -1.46
N MET A 52 2.22 1.20 -1.66
CA MET A 52 2.06 0.16 -0.64
C MET A 52 3.43 -0.40 -0.21
N GLN A 53 4.29 -0.76 -1.17
CA GLN A 53 5.62 -1.32 -0.89
C GLN A 53 6.51 -0.33 -0.14
N GLY A 54 6.51 0.95 -0.54
CA GLY A 54 7.28 2.00 0.13
C GLY A 54 6.85 2.21 1.59
N LEU A 55 5.54 2.23 1.85
CA LEU A 55 4.99 2.35 3.21
C LEU A 55 5.34 1.13 4.07
N VAL A 56 5.24 -0.07 3.50
CA VAL A 56 5.64 -1.30 4.19
C VAL A 56 7.12 -1.29 4.51
N GLN A 57 7.98 -0.96 3.56
CA GLN A 57 9.43 -0.91 3.78
C GLN A 57 9.84 0.18 4.78
N GLY A 58 9.23 1.37 4.71
CA GLY A 58 9.49 2.48 5.63
C GLY A 58 9.05 2.18 7.07
N THR A 59 8.00 1.39 7.26
CA THR A 59 7.50 1.00 8.60
C THR A 59 8.23 -0.20 9.20
N LEU A 60 8.89 -1.05 8.39
CA LEU A 60 9.57 -2.26 8.85
C LEU A 60 11.00 -2.02 9.36
N HIS A 61 11.65 -0.90 9.02
CA HIS A 61 13.03 -0.59 9.43
C HIS A 61 13.14 0.26 10.71
N ARG A 62 12.02 0.66 11.32
CA ARG A 62 12.02 1.32 12.63
C ARG A 62 11.69 0.32 13.74
N PRO A 63 12.64 -0.01 14.64
CA PRO A 63 12.41 -0.94 15.74
C PRO A 63 11.37 -0.39 16.74
N GLU A 64 11.23 0.93 16.83
CA GLU A 64 10.29 1.60 17.72
C GLU A 64 9.55 2.67 16.90
N TYR A 65 8.28 2.43 16.60
CA TYR A 65 7.38 3.50 16.19
C TYR A 65 6.80 4.06 17.48
N PRO A 66 6.95 5.36 17.78
CA PRO A 66 6.43 5.91 19.03
C PRO A 66 4.93 5.65 19.10
N GLU A 67 4.46 5.10 20.24
CA GLU A 67 3.05 4.74 20.44
C GLU A 67 2.11 5.95 20.31
N VAL A 68 2.67 7.16 20.41
CA VAL A 68 2.01 8.44 20.15
C VAL A 68 2.98 9.32 19.36
N VAL A 69 2.57 9.78 18.19
CA VAL A 69 3.29 10.79 17.41
C VAL A 69 2.38 11.99 17.28
N ASN A 70 2.81 13.15 17.76
CA ASN A 70 2.04 14.37 17.53
C ASN A 70 2.28 14.85 16.08
N VAL A 71 1.33 15.58 15.50
CA VAL A 71 1.43 16.05 14.09
C VAL A 71 2.59 17.04 13.90
N GLU A 72 3.06 17.70 14.96
CA GLU A 72 4.17 18.66 14.93
C GLU A 72 5.54 17.95 14.83
N GLU A 73 5.70 16.76 15.41
CA GLU A 73 6.95 15.96 15.43
C GLU A 73 7.26 15.27 14.10
N VAL A 74 6.27 15.16 13.19
CA VAL A 74 6.46 14.58 11.85
C VAL A 74 7.14 15.58 10.89
N ALA A 75 7.08 16.89 11.20
CA ALA A 75 7.64 17.95 10.34
C ALA A 75 9.18 18.05 10.39
N ASP A 76 9.80 17.57 11.46
CA ASP A 76 11.25 17.63 11.67
C ASP A 76 12.00 16.34 11.25
N LEU A 77 11.33 15.40 10.59
CA LEU A 77 12.03 14.25 10.01
C LEU A 77 12.80 14.73 8.77
N PRO A 78 14.15 14.80 8.80
CA PRO A 78 14.90 15.15 7.61
C PRO A 78 14.67 14.03 6.59
N GLY A 79 14.16 14.39 5.42
CA GLY A 79 14.14 13.47 4.29
C GLY A 79 15.57 13.06 4.00
N GLU A 80 15.93 11.81 4.33
CA GLU A 80 17.18 11.21 3.88
C GLU A 80 17.15 11.16 2.35
N GLN A 81 17.82 12.12 1.72
CA GLN A 81 18.26 12.02 0.33
C GLN A 81 19.16 10.77 0.21
N PRO A 82 19.04 9.97 -0.86
CA PRO A 82 19.97 8.88 -1.07
C PRO A 82 21.36 9.47 -1.30
N ASP A 83 22.29 9.16 -0.39
CA ASP A 83 23.70 9.49 -0.52
C ASP A 83 24.23 9.00 -1.87
N GLY A 84 24.80 9.93 -2.63
CA GLY A 84 25.52 9.62 -3.84
C GLY A 84 26.75 8.77 -3.56
N VAL A 85 26.91 7.71 -4.35
CA VAL A 85 28.19 7.13 -4.77
C VAL A 85 28.10 6.83 -6.27
#